data_AF-A0A1F8DK93-F1
#
_entry.id   AF-A0A1F8DK93-F1
#
_cell.length_a   1.000
_cell.length_b   1.000
_cell.length_c   1.000
_cell.angle_alpha   90.00
_cell.angle_beta   90.00
_cell.angle_gamma   90.00
#
_symmetry.space_group_name_H-M   'P 1'
#
loop_
_entity.id
_entity.type
_entity.pdbx_description
1 polymer ?
#
loop_
_entity_poly.entity_id
_entity_poly.type
_entity_poly.pdbx_seq_one_letter_code
_entity_poly.pdbx_strand_id
1 'polypeptide(L)'
;MVTLILPGYSAKNKDWALDVAKNLKVNHEIRPILWEHWTDPEKTFKPKEKAQDVIDVLLKANANIIAKSVGTFVSALVVEKIPDRINKVILCGIPAVSDEKLKIFKVAFGSFPSENVICFQNTKDPWATYEEVKEFMSKVNPKIRVIEKPCSDHNYPYFSDFQAFLSTS
;
A
#
# COMPACT_ATOMS: atom_id res chain seq x y z
N MET A 1 7.37 12.55 11.09
CA MET A 1 7.11 11.45 10.14
C MET A 1 5.74 10.86 10.45
N VAL A 2 5.03 10.33 9.47
CA VAL A 2 3.72 9.68 9.66
C VAL A 2 3.69 8.35 8.90
N THR A 3 3.03 7.31 9.43
CA THR A 3 2.68 6.12 8.64
C THR A 3 1.22 6.23 8.23
N LEU A 4 0.98 6.31 6.93
CA LEU A 4 -0.35 6.22 6.36
C LEU A 4 -0.73 4.75 6.17
N ILE A 5 -1.98 4.41 6.48
CA ILE A 5 -2.55 3.10 6.15
C ILE A 5 -3.64 3.32 5.11
N LEU A 6 -3.43 2.76 3.91
CA LEU A 6 -4.30 2.88 2.73
C LEU A 6 -5.06 1.56 2.51
N PRO A 7 -6.31 1.44 2.99
CA PRO A 7 -7.08 0.21 2.90
C PRO A 7 -7.62 -0.10 1.50
N GLY A 8 -8.16 -1.31 1.35
CA GLY A 8 -8.85 -1.75 0.14
C GLY A 8 -10.22 -1.08 -0.08
N TYR A 9 -10.88 -1.39 -1.19
CA TYR A 9 -12.12 -0.71 -1.63
C TYR A 9 -13.32 -0.93 -0.70
N SER A 10 -13.50 -2.13 -0.14
CA SER A 10 -14.70 -2.48 0.63
C SER A 10 -14.65 -1.92 2.06
N ALA A 11 -15.81 -1.55 2.62
CA ALA A 11 -15.96 -1.02 3.98
C ALA A 11 -15.42 -1.96 5.06
N LYS A 12 -15.42 -3.28 4.83
CA LYS A 12 -14.80 -4.26 5.74
C LYS A 12 -13.29 -4.06 5.94
N ASN A 13 -12.62 -3.31 5.06
CA ASN A 13 -11.20 -2.97 5.23
C ASN A 13 -10.98 -1.82 6.23
N LYS A 14 -12.05 -1.20 6.73
CA LYS A 14 -11.99 -0.25 7.85
C LYS A 14 -11.36 -0.93 9.07
N ASP A 15 -11.87 -2.09 9.45
CA ASP A 15 -11.38 -2.83 10.62
C ASP A 15 -9.92 -3.23 10.42
N TRP A 16 -9.56 -3.69 9.22
CA TRP A 16 -8.17 -3.97 8.88
C TRP A 16 -7.25 -2.74 9.09
N ALA A 17 -7.65 -1.56 8.61
CA ALA A 17 -6.82 -0.35 8.75
C ALA A 17 -6.67 0.06 10.23
N LEU A 18 -7.74 -0.05 11.00
CA LEU A 18 -7.74 0.26 12.43
C LEU A 18 -6.91 -0.77 13.23
N ASP A 19 -6.99 -2.04 12.88
CA ASP A 19 -6.19 -3.10 13.51
C ASP A 19 -4.70 -2.93 13.21
N VAL A 20 -4.33 -2.61 11.97
CA VAL A 20 -2.94 -2.27 11.63
C VAL A 20 -2.47 -1.08 12.48
N ALA A 21 -3.28 -0.02 12.57
CA ALA A 21 -2.92 1.17 13.36
C ALA A 21 -2.74 0.86 14.85
N LYS A 22 -3.62 0.04 15.42
CA LYS A 22 -3.60 -0.34 16.85
C LYS A 22 -2.39 -1.22 17.20
N ASN A 23 -2.01 -2.12 16.31
CA ASN A 23 -1.00 -3.14 16.57
C ASN A 23 0.43 -2.68 16.22
N LEU A 24 0.60 -1.69 15.34
CA LEU A 24 1.91 -1.11 15.05
C LEU A 24 2.48 -0.36 16.27
N LYS A 25 3.69 -0.74 16.70
CA LYS A 25 4.43 -0.05 17.77
C LYS A 25 5.59 0.73 17.17
N VAL A 26 5.29 1.95 16.72
CA VAL A 26 6.28 2.90 16.18
C VAL A 26 6.25 4.21 16.96
N ASN A 27 7.35 4.97 16.93
CA ASN A 27 7.51 6.22 17.70
C ASN A 27 7.01 7.47 16.95
N HIS A 28 6.25 7.29 15.88
CA HIS A 28 5.72 8.34 15.05
C HIS A 28 4.22 8.15 14.82
N GLU A 29 3.57 9.16 14.26
CA GLU A 29 2.12 9.16 14.09
C GLU A 29 1.66 8.09 13.09
N ILE A 30 0.57 7.40 13.39
CA ILE A 30 -0.07 6.45 12.48
C ILE A 30 -1.44 6.98 12.11
N ARG A 31 -1.72 7.13 10.82
CA ARG A 31 -2.99 7.64 10.30
C ARG A 31 -3.65 6.60 9.38
N PRO A 32 -4.66 5.86 9.86
CA PRO A 32 -5.51 5.09 8.98
C PRO A 32 -6.41 6.01 8.16
N ILE A 33 -6.38 5.86 6.83
CA ILE A 33 -7.27 6.59 5.94
C ILE A 33 -8.58 5.81 5.82
N LEU A 34 -9.69 6.48 6.09
CA LEU A 34 -11.03 5.91 5.98
C LEU A 34 -11.70 6.47 4.73
N TRP A 35 -12.12 5.60 3.82
CA TRP A 35 -12.73 6.06 2.57
C TRP A 35 -14.17 6.52 2.81
N GLU A 36 -14.50 7.70 2.29
CA GLU A 36 -15.83 8.32 2.46
C GLU A 36 -16.95 7.47 1.83
N HIS A 37 -16.68 6.80 0.70
CA HIS A 37 -17.67 5.97 0.00
C HIS A 37 -18.11 4.74 0.79
N TRP A 38 -17.45 4.43 1.91
CA TRP A 38 -17.90 3.37 2.80
C TRP A 38 -19.15 3.73 3.59
N THR A 39 -19.35 5.02 3.83
CA THR A 39 -20.46 5.54 4.65
C THR A 39 -21.42 6.41 3.85
N ASP A 40 -20.98 6.94 2.72
CA ASP A 40 -21.78 7.78 1.85
C ASP A 40 -21.87 7.15 0.45
N PRO A 41 -23.03 6.57 0.07
CA PRO A 41 -23.21 5.92 -1.22
C PRO A 41 -23.14 6.88 -2.42
N GLU A 42 -23.31 8.19 -2.21
CA GLU A 42 -23.19 9.21 -3.26
C GLU A 42 -21.71 9.49 -3.61
N LYS A 43 -20.78 9.06 -2.76
CA LYS A 43 -19.34 9.21 -3.02
C LYS A 43 -18.84 8.04 -3.86
N THR A 44 -18.21 8.35 -4.98
CA THR A 44 -17.48 7.35 -5.77
C THR A 44 -16.02 7.25 -5.33
N PHE A 45 -15.50 6.03 -5.24
CA PHE A 45 -14.07 5.85 -5.05
C PHE A 45 -13.32 6.04 -6.36
N LYS A 46 -12.51 7.11 -6.44
CA LYS A 46 -11.65 7.39 -7.58
C LYS A 46 -10.19 7.43 -7.13
N PRO A 47 -9.34 6.46 -7.52
CA PRO A 47 -7.98 6.33 -6.99
C PRO A 47 -7.12 7.59 -7.13
N LYS A 48 -7.22 8.31 -8.26
CA LYS A 48 -6.45 9.55 -8.50
C LYS A 48 -6.87 10.70 -7.59
N GLU A 49 -8.17 10.85 -7.34
CA GLU A 49 -8.70 11.84 -6.40
C GLU A 49 -8.28 11.46 -4.97
N LYS A 50 -8.42 10.18 -4.59
CA LYS A 50 -7.99 9.71 -3.27
C LYS A 50 -6.49 9.83 -3.02
N ALA A 51 -5.66 9.65 -4.04
CA ALA A 51 -4.24 9.94 -3.94
C ALA A 51 -3.97 11.44 -3.69
N GLN A 52 -4.74 12.33 -4.33
CA GLN A 52 -4.64 13.77 -4.09
C GLN A 52 -5.08 14.13 -2.66
N ASP A 53 -6.23 13.63 -2.20
CA ASP A 53 -6.71 13.83 -0.83
C ASP A 53 -5.65 13.41 0.20
N VAL A 54 -4.99 12.27 -0.03
CA VAL A 54 -3.90 11.78 0.83
C VAL A 54 -2.71 12.74 0.85
N ILE A 55 -2.29 13.25 -0.31
CA ILE A 55 -1.18 14.22 -0.42
C ILE A 55 -1.50 15.50 0.33
N ASP A 56 -2.73 16.00 0.19
CA ASP A 56 -3.17 17.24 0.81
C ASP A 56 -3.22 17.10 2.34
N VAL A 57 -3.70 15.96 2.85
CA VAL A 57 -3.71 15.64 4.29
C VAL A 57 -2.30 15.44 4.87
N LEU A 58 -1.34 14.97 4.06
CA LEU A 58 0.07 14.87 4.49
C LEU A 58 0.73 16.24 4.69
N LEU A 59 0.16 17.32 4.15
CA LEU A 59 0.73 18.68 4.15
C LEU A 59 2.17 18.67 3.63
N LYS A 60 3.17 18.81 4.51
CA LYS A 60 4.62 18.76 4.24
C LYS A 60 5.37 17.65 5.00
N ALA A 61 4.67 16.76 5.70
CA ALA A 61 5.32 15.68 6.43
C ALA A 61 5.88 14.61 5.47
N ASN A 62 7.00 14.01 5.85
CA ASN A 62 7.48 12.76 5.27
C ASN A 62 6.67 11.58 5.80
N ALA A 63 6.41 10.60 4.93
CA ALA A 63 5.50 9.51 5.21
C ALA A 63 6.09 8.13 4.91
N ASN A 64 5.70 7.15 5.71
CA ASN A 64 5.67 5.76 5.28
C ASN A 64 4.25 5.42 4.82
N ILE A 65 4.11 4.41 3.96
CA ILE A 65 2.81 3.93 3.49
C ILE A 65 2.69 2.42 3.74
N ILE A 66 1.56 1.99 4.29
CA ILE A 66 1.13 0.59 4.29
C ILE A 66 -0.16 0.52 3.51
N ALA A 67 -0.18 -0.23 2.42
CA ALA A 67 -1.27 -0.20 1.46
C ALA A 67 -1.77 -1.60 1.15
N LYS A 68 -3.09 -1.75 1.01
CA LYS A 68 -3.74 -3.03 0.72
C LYS A 68 -4.70 -2.93 -0.46
N SER A 69 -4.71 -3.94 -1.34
CA SER A 69 -5.66 -4.02 -2.44
C SER A 69 -5.60 -2.77 -3.33
N VAL A 70 -6.74 -2.12 -3.61
CA VAL A 70 -6.79 -0.83 -4.32
C VAL A 70 -5.94 0.27 -3.67
N GLY A 71 -5.71 0.21 -2.35
CA GLY A 71 -4.82 1.12 -1.66
C GLY A 71 -3.38 1.05 -2.17
N THR A 72 -2.94 -0.09 -2.72
CA THR A 72 -1.61 -0.22 -3.36
C THR A 72 -1.49 0.66 -4.60
N PHE A 73 -2.58 0.80 -5.35
CA PHE A 73 -2.63 1.68 -6.51
C PHE A 73 -2.68 3.15 -6.10
N VAL A 74 -3.44 3.49 -5.04
CA VAL A 74 -3.40 4.83 -4.44
C VAL A 74 -1.98 5.16 -3.96
N SER A 75 -1.29 4.22 -3.32
CA SER A 75 0.11 4.40 -2.91
C SER A 75 1.03 4.69 -4.08
N ALA A 76 0.91 3.96 -5.20
CA ALA A 76 1.72 4.21 -6.39
C ALA A 76 1.50 5.63 -6.92
N LEU A 77 0.24 6.08 -6.99
CA LEU A 77 -0.11 7.45 -7.42
C LEU A 77 0.42 8.53 -6.47
N VAL A 78 0.48 8.25 -5.17
CA VAL A 78 1.09 9.17 -4.18
C VAL A 78 2.60 9.25 -4.39
N VAL A 79 3.27 8.10 -4.50
CA VAL A 79 4.73 8.02 -4.67
C VAL A 79 5.15 8.64 -6.01
N GLU A 80 4.38 8.44 -7.08
CA GLU A 80 4.60 9.11 -8.37
C GLU A 80 4.66 10.64 -8.24
N LYS A 81 3.78 11.22 -7.41
CA LYS A 81 3.65 12.68 -7.28
C LYS A 81 4.63 13.31 -6.30
N ILE A 82 4.98 12.61 -5.21
CA ILE A 82 5.80 13.14 -4.12
C ILE A 82 6.86 12.13 -3.63
N PRO A 83 7.69 11.55 -4.52
CA PRO A 83 8.60 10.46 -4.17
C PRO A 83 9.57 10.84 -3.05
N ASP A 84 10.09 12.07 -3.06
CA ASP A 84 11.07 12.58 -2.08
C ASP A 84 10.51 12.70 -0.65
N ARG A 85 9.19 12.62 -0.50
CA ARG A 85 8.50 12.68 0.79
C ARG A 85 8.10 11.30 1.30
N ILE A 86 8.27 10.25 0.51
CA ILE A 86 7.94 8.88 0.92
C ILE A 86 9.23 8.18 1.33
N ASN A 87 9.25 7.72 2.57
CA ASN A 87 10.40 7.02 3.14
C ASN A 87 10.33 5.52 2.87
N LYS A 88 9.21 4.86 3.20
CA LYS A 88 9.01 3.42 2.99
C LYS A 88 7.60 3.07 2.54
N VAL A 89 7.47 1.99 1.78
CA VAL A 89 6.19 1.50 1.25
C VAL A 89 6.04 0.00 1.46
N ILE A 90 4.93 -0.40 2.06
CA ILE A 90 4.47 -1.79 2.16
C ILE A 90 3.25 -1.97 1.26
N LEU A 91 3.33 -2.90 0.32
CA LEU A 91 2.25 -3.23 -0.61
C LEU A 91 1.70 -4.61 -0.29
N CYS A 92 0.40 -4.72 -0.03
CA CYS A 92 -0.26 -5.97 0.32
C CYS A 92 -1.36 -6.30 -0.70
N GLY A 93 -1.27 -7.44 -1.38
CA GLY A 93 -2.39 -7.94 -2.17
C GLY A 93 -2.74 -7.11 -3.38
N ILE A 94 -1.85 -7.00 -4.36
CA ILE A 94 -2.10 -6.22 -5.58
C ILE A 94 -3.17 -6.98 -6.41
N PRO A 95 -4.42 -6.46 -6.55
CA PRO A 95 -5.57 -7.29 -6.92
C PRO A 95 -5.83 -7.40 -8.43
N ALA A 96 -5.01 -6.74 -9.27
CA ALA A 96 -5.08 -6.87 -10.72
C ALA A 96 -3.86 -6.20 -11.35
N VAL A 97 -3.14 -6.97 -12.16
CA VAL A 97 -1.97 -6.53 -12.94
C VAL A 97 -2.45 -6.15 -14.34
N SER A 98 -2.16 -4.92 -14.78
CA SER A 98 -2.55 -4.41 -16.10
C SER A 98 -1.47 -3.47 -16.62
N ASP A 99 -1.42 -3.24 -17.93
CA ASP A 99 -0.41 -2.35 -18.53
C ASP A 99 -0.52 -0.91 -18.04
N GLU A 100 -1.74 -0.41 -17.78
CA GLU A 100 -1.94 0.92 -17.21
C GLU A 100 -1.34 1.01 -15.80
N LYS A 101 -1.65 0.05 -14.93
CA LYS A 101 -1.07 0.00 -13.59
C LYS A 101 0.43 -0.21 -13.63
N LEU A 102 0.93 -1.03 -14.57
CA LEU A 102 2.36 -1.27 -14.74
C LEU A 102 3.10 0.04 -15.05
N LYS A 103 2.54 0.88 -15.92
CA LYS A 103 3.12 2.21 -16.21
C LYS A 103 3.23 3.06 -14.95
N ILE A 104 2.14 3.17 -14.18
CA ILE A 104 2.12 3.97 -12.95
C ILE A 104 3.09 3.42 -11.90
N PHE A 105 3.11 2.11 -11.69
CA PHE A 105 4.05 1.48 -10.76
C PHE A 105 5.51 1.64 -11.21
N LYS A 106 5.80 1.59 -12.51
CA LYS A 106 7.15 1.85 -13.04
C LYS A 106 7.61 3.27 -12.76
N VAL A 107 6.74 4.26 -12.95
CA VAL A 107 7.05 5.66 -12.63
C VAL A 107 7.27 5.83 -11.12
N ALA A 108 6.39 5.25 -10.30
CA ALA A 108 6.45 5.37 -8.84
C ALA A 108 7.65 4.64 -8.21
N PHE A 109 7.94 3.41 -8.64
CA PHE A 109 8.84 2.49 -7.94
C PHE A 109 10.04 2.02 -8.77
N GLY A 110 10.12 2.38 -10.05
CA GLY A 110 11.21 1.97 -10.95
C GLY A 110 12.58 2.52 -10.52
N SER A 111 12.62 3.77 -10.07
CA SER A 111 13.83 4.43 -9.53
C SER A 111 13.80 4.63 -8.01
N PHE A 112 12.69 4.29 -7.36
CA PHE A 112 12.58 4.39 -5.90
C PHE A 112 13.52 3.37 -5.23
N PRO A 113 14.17 3.70 -4.10
CA PRO A 113 15.07 2.78 -3.40
C PRO A 113 14.37 1.45 -3.09
N SER A 114 14.86 0.37 -3.70
CA SER A 114 14.19 -0.94 -3.65
C SER A 114 14.10 -1.52 -2.24
N GLU A 115 15.07 -1.20 -1.39
CA GLU A 115 15.14 -1.53 0.03
C GLU A 115 14.03 -0.86 0.86
N ASN A 116 13.46 0.22 0.34
CA ASN A 116 12.37 0.97 0.95
C ASN A 116 10.99 0.53 0.44
N VAL A 117 10.91 -0.51 -0.40
CA VAL A 117 9.64 -1.11 -0.82
C VAL A 117 9.63 -2.59 -0.53
N ILE A 118 8.53 -3.07 0.05
CA ILE A 118 8.27 -4.50 0.22
C ILE A 118 6.86 -4.84 -0.24
N CYS A 119 6.72 -5.94 -0.96
CA CYS A 119 5.43 -6.45 -1.41
C CYS A 119 5.13 -7.77 -0.72
N PHE A 120 3.93 -7.90 -0.15
CA PHE A 120 3.40 -9.14 0.40
C PHE A 120 2.25 -9.64 -0.46
N GLN A 121 2.30 -10.93 -0.83
CA GLN A 121 1.22 -11.59 -1.54
C GLN A 121 0.85 -12.90 -0.82
N ASN A 122 -0.43 -13.11 -0.57
CA ASN A 122 -0.90 -14.33 0.09
C ASN A 122 -0.96 -15.46 -0.94
N THR A 123 -0.56 -16.66 -0.54
CA THR A 123 -0.49 -17.84 -1.44
C THR A 123 -1.80 -18.12 -2.17
N LYS A 124 -2.95 -17.99 -1.50
CA LYS A 124 -4.28 -18.23 -2.10
C LYS A 124 -5.12 -16.97 -2.12
N ASP A 125 -4.51 -15.83 -2.40
CA ASP A 125 -5.27 -14.60 -2.59
C ASP A 125 -6.21 -14.73 -3.80
N PRO A 126 -7.51 -14.41 -3.64
CA PRO A 126 -8.49 -14.61 -4.71
C PRO A 126 -8.38 -13.59 -5.85
N TRP A 127 -7.58 -12.53 -5.70
CA TRP A 127 -7.49 -11.46 -6.69
C TRP A 127 -6.24 -11.52 -7.58
N ALA A 128 -5.13 -12.09 -7.07
CA ALA A 128 -3.93 -12.34 -7.84
C ALA A 128 -3.05 -13.38 -7.14
N THR A 129 -2.43 -14.27 -7.90
CA THR A 129 -1.46 -15.24 -7.39
C THR A 129 -0.13 -14.56 -7.03
N TYR A 130 0.67 -15.23 -6.19
CA TYR A 130 2.03 -14.79 -5.89
C TYR A 130 2.89 -14.64 -7.16
N GLU A 131 2.80 -15.58 -8.11
CA GLU A 131 3.61 -15.53 -9.33
C GLU A 131 3.20 -14.37 -10.25
N GLU A 132 1.90 -14.07 -10.39
CA GLU A 132 1.44 -12.90 -11.15
C GLU A 132 1.97 -11.59 -10.56
N VAL A 133 1.91 -11.45 -9.23
CA VAL A 133 2.41 -10.25 -8.55
C VAL A 133 3.93 -10.15 -8.61
N LYS A 134 4.63 -11.29 -8.49
CA LYS A 134 6.10 -11.35 -8.61
C LYS A 134 6.56 -10.98 -10.02
N GLU A 135 5.90 -11.49 -11.06
CA GLU A 135 6.19 -11.12 -12.44
C GLU A 135 5.89 -9.64 -12.70
N PHE A 136 4.77 -9.13 -12.18
CA PHE A 136 4.44 -7.72 -12.29
C PHE A 136 5.50 -6.83 -11.62
N MET A 137 5.87 -7.13 -10.37
CA MET A 137 6.87 -6.35 -9.65
C MET A 137 8.27 -6.49 -10.23
N SER A 138 8.62 -7.63 -10.84
CA SER A 138 9.91 -7.77 -11.54
C SER A 138 10.01 -6.87 -12.77
N LYS A 139 8.88 -6.65 -13.48
CA LYS A 139 8.79 -5.66 -14.57
C LYS A 139 8.84 -4.22 -14.06
N VAL A 140 8.39 -3.96 -12.83
CA VAL A 140 8.45 -2.63 -12.19
C VAL A 140 9.87 -2.32 -11.75
N ASN A 141 10.43 -3.16 -10.87
CA ASN A 141 11.78 -3.07 -10.35
C ASN A 141 12.18 -4.45 -9.79
N PRO A 142 13.09 -5.19 -10.45
CA PRO A 142 13.42 -6.57 -10.07
C PRO A 142 14.15 -6.68 -8.73
N LYS A 143 14.59 -5.57 -8.13
CA LYS A 143 15.22 -5.54 -6.80
C LYS A 143 14.20 -5.45 -5.66
N ILE A 144 12.96 -5.06 -5.95
CA ILE A 144 11.90 -5.01 -4.93
C ILE A 144 11.54 -6.43 -4.52
N ARG A 145 11.56 -6.68 -3.21
CA ARG A 145 11.24 -7.99 -2.65
C ARG A 145 9.73 -8.22 -2.68
N VAL A 146 9.32 -9.34 -3.27
CA VAL A 146 7.97 -9.89 -3.15
C VAL A 146 8.04 -11.10 -2.25
N ILE A 147 7.32 -11.07 -1.12
CA ILE A 147 7.30 -12.12 -0.11
C ILE A 147 5.94 -12.79 -0.14
N GLU A 148 5.97 -14.10 -0.38
CA GLU A 148 4.79 -14.94 -0.23
C GLU A 148 4.46 -15.17 1.24
N LYS A 149 3.18 -15.12 1.61
CA LYS A 149 2.72 -15.39 2.97
C LYS A 149 1.64 -16.50 2.97
N PRO A 150 1.71 -17.46 3.92
CA PRO A 150 0.78 -18.58 3.98
C PRO A 150 -0.56 -18.13 4.54
N CYS A 151 -1.44 -17.67 3.66
CA CYS A 151 -2.81 -17.28 4.01
C CYS A 151 -3.72 -17.48 2.80
N SER A 152 -4.99 -17.76 3.09
CA SER A 152 -6.01 -18.05 2.07
C SER A 152 -7.07 -16.97 1.92
N ASP A 153 -6.93 -15.88 2.64
CA ASP A 153 -7.82 -14.73 2.53
C ASP A 153 -7.04 -13.48 2.13
N HIS A 154 -7.78 -12.42 1.87
CA HIS A 154 -7.24 -11.11 1.52
C HIS A 154 -7.08 -10.23 2.77
N ASN A 155 -6.69 -10.77 3.94
CA ASN A 155 -6.68 -10.03 5.22
C ASN A 155 -5.32 -9.46 5.64
N TYR A 156 -4.19 -10.04 5.23
CA TYR A 156 -2.83 -9.50 5.49
C TYR A 156 -2.55 -9.03 6.94
N PRO A 157 -2.69 -9.89 7.97
CA PRO A 157 -2.49 -9.52 9.38
C PRO A 157 -1.00 -9.55 9.82
N TYR A 158 -0.10 -8.98 9.01
CA TYR A 158 1.35 -9.13 9.18
C TYR A 158 1.99 -7.98 9.98
N PHE A 159 1.41 -7.64 11.14
CA PHE A 159 1.79 -6.46 11.91
C PHE A 159 3.27 -6.46 12.33
N SER A 160 3.80 -7.62 12.73
CA SER A 160 5.21 -7.79 13.10
C SER A 160 6.15 -7.54 11.93
N ASP A 161 5.82 -8.09 10.74
CA ASP A 161 6.58 -7.83 9.52
C ASP A 161 6.53 -6.35 9.13
N PHE A 162 5.37 -5.72 9.25
CA PHE A 162 5.21 -4.29 8.97
C PHE A 162 6.09 -3.45 9.90
N GLN A 163 6.04 -3.72 11.20
CA GLN A 163 6.85 -3.01 12.18
C GLN A 163 8.35 -3.23 11.97
N ALA A 164 8.77 -4.47 11.70
CA ALA A 164 10.16 -4.79 11.42
C ALA A 164 10.67 -4.01 10.21
N PHE A 165 9.89 -3.99 9.11
CA PHE A 165 10.26 -3.25 7.91
C PHE A 165 10.31 -1.74 8.13
N LEU A 166 9.35 -1.17 8.88
CA LEU A 166 9.35 0.26 9.18
C LEU A 166 10.52 0.68 10.08
N SER A 167 11.00 -0.21 10.94
CA SER A 167 12.03 0.09 11.95
C SER A 167 13.48 -0.04 11.44
N THR A 168 13.72 -0.61 10.25
CA THR A 168 15.07 -0.64 9.68
C THR A 168 15.56 0.79 9.40
N SER A 169 16.84 1.08 9.65
CA SER A 169 17.43 2.38 9.27
C SER A 169 17.87 2.38 7.81
#